data_AF-A0A8C4T9K5-F1
#
_entry.id   AF-A0A8C4T9K5-F1
#
_cell.length_a   1.000
_cell.length_b   1.000
_cell.length_c   1.000
_cell.angle_alpha   90.00
_cell.angle_beta   90.00
_cell.angle_gamma   90.00
#
_symmetry.space_group_name_H-M   'P 1'
#
loop_
_entity.id
_entity.type
_entity.pdbx_description
1 polymer ?
#
loop_
_entity_poly.entity_id
_entity_poly.type
_entity_poly.pdbx_seq_one_letter_code
_entity_poly.pdbx_strand_id
1 'polypeptide(L)'
;MASQGPEMTSPVCLIENTASGLQMNQEALEILSRIEQPVVVVAIVGLYRTGKSYLMNKLAGQKSGFSLGSTIQSHTKGIWVWCVPHPVKADHTLVLLDTEGLGDVEKGDTKNDCWIFALAILLGSSFVYNSRGTIDNQGEHFLNTDGYVTELTDLIKVKSQADNEEEDDIHYVRFFPNFVWAVRDFTLELKIEGKDVTQDEYLENALSLRKGTGKKVSDYNLPRQCIRNFFPTRKCFVFVPPTAPEKMKNMEFLPETELCPTFVQATREFYHYVFQQSDVKKLKGGHKVTGRSKPQ
;
A
#
# COMPACT_ATOMS: atom_id res chain seq x y z
N MET A 1 30.74 -16.19 -1.87
CA MET A 1 30.56 -14.92 -1.15
C MET A 1 29.19 -14.41 -1.53
N ALA A 2 28.24 -14.32 -0.59
CA ALA A 2 26.93 -13.75 -0.88
C ALA A 2 27.14 -12.29 -1.29
N SER A 3 26.70 -11.91 -2.49
CA SER A 3 26.74 -10.51 -2.92
C SER A 3 25.83 -9.73 -1.96
N GLN A 4 26.40 -8.85 -1.14
CA GLN A 4 25.61 -7.84 -0.45
C GLN A 4 24.85 -7.08 -1.55
N GLY A 5 23.52 -7.24 -1.57
CA GLY A 5 22.68 -6.49 -2.50
C GLY A 5 22.89 -4.98 -2.26
N PRO A 6 22.60 -4.13 -3.26
CA PRO A 6 22.74 -2.69 -3.10
C PRO A 6 21.82 -2.21 -1.96
N GLU A 7 22.44 -1.84 -0.84
CA GLU A 7 21.75 -1.26 0.32
C GLU A 7 21.69 0.25 0.12
N MET A 8 20.47 0.78 -0.03
CA MET A 8 20.28 2.22 -0.02
C MET A 8 20.32 2.73 1.42
N THR A 9 21.16 3.74 1.68
CA THR A 9 21.30 4.33 3.02
C THR A 9 20.07 5.16 3.44
N SER A 10 19.29 5.63 2.47
CA SER A 10 18.09 6.42 2.70
C SER A 10 17.10 6.28 1.54
N PRO A 11 15.80 6.53 1.73
CA PRO A 11 14.85 6.62 0.63
C PRO A 11 15.17 7.74 -0.35
N VAL A 12 14.78 7.55 -1.62
CA VAL A 12 14.87 8.57 -2.67
C VAL A 12 13.51 8.74 -3.35
N CYS A 13 13.25 9.91 -3.92
CA CYS A 13 12.04 10.13 -4.69
C CYS A 13 12.14 9.37 -6.02
N LEU A 14 11.18 8.50 -6.32
CA LEU A 14 11.11 7.74 -7.57
C LEU A 14 10.26 8.45 -8.61
N ILE A 15 9.09 8.91 -8.19
CA ILE A 15 8.15 9.68 -9.00
C ILE A 15 7.87 10.97 -8.26
N GLU A 16 8.16 12.10 -8.87
CA GLU A 16 7.88 13.43 -8.34
C GLU A 16 6.48 13.86 -8.77
N ASN A 17 5.70 14.38 -7.83
CA ASN A 17 4.41 15.00 -8.10
C ASN A 17 4.60 16.52 -8.20
N THR A 18 4.63 17.04 -9.43
CA THR A 18 4.85 18.47 -9.70
C THR A 18 3.59 19.11 -10.28
N ALA A 19 3.57 20.44 -10.40
CA ALA A 19 2.45 21.14 -11.01
C ALA A 19 2.20 20.77 -12.49
N SER A 20 3.19 20.17 -13.17
CA SER A 20 3.05 19.67 -14.54
C SER A 20 2.70 18.17 -14.62
N GLY A 21 2.44 17.53 -13.47
CA GLY A 21 2.08 16.12 -13.35
C GLY A 21 3.19 15.26 -12.75
N LEU A 22 3.01 13.95 -12.87
CA LEU A 22 3.94 12.94 -12.36
C LEU A 22 5.17 12.81 -13.27
N GLN A 23 6.37 12.93 -12.69
CA GLN A 23 7.64 12.83 -13.42
C GLN A 23 8.56 11.79 -12.79
N MET A 24 9.22 10.99 -13.61
CA MET A 24 10.19 10.00 -13.13
C MET A 24 11.51 10.66 -12.74
N ASN A 25 12.03 10.33 -11.56
CA ASN A 25 13.35 10.75 -11.12
C ASN A 25 14.43 9.81 -11.71
N GLN A 26 15.32 10.36 -12.54
CA GLN A 26 16.34 9.57 -13.25
C GLN A 26 17.40 8.99 -12.32
N GLU A 27 17.76 9.69 -11.25
CA GLU A 27 18.73 9.20 -10.27
C GLU A 27 18.20 7.95 -9.55
N ALA A 28 16.92 7.96 -9.19
CA ALA A 28 16.27 6.78 -8.61
C ALA A 28 16.25 5.59 -9.59
N LEU A 29 16.00 5.85 -10.88
CA LEU A 29 16.05 4.82 -11.92
C LEU A 29 17.46 4.24 -12.10
N GLU A 30 18.49 5.07 -12.05
CA GLU A 30 19.88 4.60 -12.11
C GLU A 30 20.22 3.70 -10.91
N ILE A 31 19.77 4.05 -9.70
CA ILE A 31 19.93 3.22 -8.50
C ILE A 31 19.23 1.87 -8.70
N LEU A 32 17.96 1.87 -9.10
CA LEU A 32 17.19 0.66 -9.36
C LEU A 32 17.84 -0.22 -10.43
N SER A 33 18.40 0.38 -11.48
CA SER A 33 19.07 -0.35 -12.56
C SER A 33 20.32 -1.13 -12.11
N ARG A 34 20.83 -0.90 -10.89
CA ARG A 34 21.96 -1.66 -10.34
C ARG A 34 21.51 -2.90 -9.58
N ILE A 35 20.21 -3.07 -9.33
CA ILE A 35 19.64 -4.20 -8.59
C ILE A 35 19.41 -5.39 -9.54
N GLU A 36 20.32 -6.37 -9.50
CA GLU A 36 20.22 -7.60 -10.30
C GLU A 36 19.39 -8.69 -9.61
N GLN A 37 19.19 -8.59 -8.29
CA GLN A 37 18.40 -9.54 -7.53
C GLN A 37 16.90 -9.43 -7.85
N PRO A 38 16.13 -10.52 -7.73
CA PRO A 38 14.68 -10.46 -7.81
C PRO A 38 14.12 -9.57 -6.69
N VAL A 39 13.13 -8.75 -7.03
CA VAL A 39 12.54 -7.78 -6.09
C VAL A 39 11.22 -8.26 -5.53
N VAL A 40 11.02 -8.01 -4.24
CA VAL A 40 9.71 -8.06 -3.57
C VAL A 40 9.29 -6.61 -3.32
N VAL A 41 8.20 -6.18 -3.94
CA VAL A 41 7.77 -4.77 -3.86
C VAL A 41 6.60 -4.64 -2.90
N VAL A 42 6.74 -3.81 -1.87
CA VAL A 42 5.65 -3.48 -0.95
C VAL A 42 5.31 -2.01 -1.12
N ALA A 43 4.09 -1.72 -1.56
CA ALA A 43 3.61 -0.35 -1.73
C ALA A 43 2.55 -0.04 -0.68
N ILE A 44 2.60 1.15 -0.09
CA ILE A 44 1.59 1.62 0.87
C ILE A 44 0.90 2.87 0.35
N VAL A 45 -0.43 2.88 0.41
CA VAL A 45 -1.25 4.04 0.04
C VAL A 45 -2.30 4.30 1.10
N GLY A 46 -2.73 5.55 1.22
CA GLY A 46 -3.72 5.97 2.20
C GLY A 46 -3.73 7.48 2.37
N LEU A 47 -4.73 7.99 3.06
CA LEU A 47 -4.88 9.41 3.32
C LEU A 47 -3.62 10.02 3.95
N TYR A 48 -3.43 11.33 3.75
CA TYR A 48 -2.35 12.06 4.42
C TYR A 48 -2.43 11.92 5.95
N ARG A 49 -1.28 11.89 6.62
CA ARG A 49 -1.14 11.75 8.09
C ARG A 49 -1.78 10.50 8.73
N THR A 50 -1.76 9.39 8.03
CA THR A 50 -2.23 8.11 8.58
C THR A 50 -1.09 7.20 9.08
N GLY A 51 0.15 7.70 9.11
CA GLY A 51 1.31 6.96 9.62
C GLY A 51 1.87 5.89 8.67
N LYS A 52 1.77 6.11 7.35
CA LYS A 52 2.28 5.21 6.30
C LYS A 52 3.79 5.03 6.39
N SER A 53 4.52 6.13 6.29
CA SER A 53 5.98 6.19 6.37
C SER A 53 6.55 5.51 7.62
N TYR A 54 5.82 5.56 8.75
CA TYR A 54 6.20 4.85 9.98
C TYR A 54 6.19 3.33 9.78
N LEU A 55 5.12 2.78 9.19
CA LEU A 55 5.04 1.34 8.90
C LEU A 55 6.11 0.92 7.89
N MET A 56 6.41 1.78 6.91
CA MET A 56 7.46 1.50 5.92
C MET A 56 8.86 1.52 6.54
N ASN A 57 9.17 2.45 7.46
CA ASN A 57 10.42 2.44 8.20
C ASN A 57 10.57 1.17 9.05
N LYS A 58 9.47 0.71 9.68
CA LYS A 58 9.45 -0.56 10.42
C LYS A 58 9.69 -1.77 9.50
N LEU A 59 9.14 -1.77 8.28
CA LEU A 59 9.44 -2.81 7.27
C LEU A 59 10.91 -2.77 6.82
N ALA A 60 11.53 -1.60 6.75
CA ALA A 60 12.96 -1.47 6.45
C ALA A 60 13.87 -1.96 7.58
N GLY A 61 13.32 -2.22 8.77
CA GLY A 61 14.09 -2.54 9.97
C GLY A 61 14.86 -1.34 10.55
N GLN A 62 14.51 -0.12 10.13
CA GLN A 62 15.21 1.10 10.50
C GLN A 62 14.32 2.00 11.37
N LYS A 63 14.95 2.80 12.25
CA LYS A 63 14.22 3.75 13.10
C LYS A 63 13.73 4.97 12.32
N SER A 64 14.55 5.43 11.38
CA SER A 64 14.30 6.58 10.52
C SER A 64 14.60 6.22 9.06
N GLY A 65 14.06 6.99 8.13
CA GLY A 65 14.18 6.74 6.69
C GLY A 65 13.22 7.62 5.93
N PHE A 66 12.01 7.13 5.66
CA PHE A 66 10.93 7.95 5.13
C PHE A 66 10.53 8.99 6.17
N SER A 67 10.48 10.26 5.77
CA SER A 67 10.21 11.39 6.66
C SER A 67 8.83 11.31 7.30
N LEU A 68 8.78 11.28 8.64
CA LEU A 68 7.53 11.29 9.40
C LEU A 68 7.06 12.74 9.59
N GLY A 69 6.30 13.27 8.62
CA GLY A 69 5.78 14.63 8.70
C GLY A 69 4.95 14.90 9.96
N SER A 70 5.33 15.90 10.77
CA SER A 70 4.67 16.27 12.03
C SER A 70 3.83 17.55 11.95
N THR A 71 3.84 18.23 10.80
CA THR A 71 3.16 19.51 10.53
C THR A 71 1.93 19.37 9.64
N ILE A 72 1.18 20.46 9.43
CA ILE A 72 -0.05 20.52 8.61
C ILE A 72 0.20 20.38 7.10
N GLN A 73 1.46 20.45 6.66
CA GLN A 73 1.84 20.23 5.26
C GLN A 73 2.13 18.75 4.99
N SER A 74 1.87 18.29 3.76
CA SER A 74 2.31 16.95 3.32
C SER A 74 3.81 16.95 3.02
N HIS A 75 4.52 15.97 3.60
CA HIS A 75 5.96 15.84 3.45
C HIS A 75 6.35 14.95 2.27
N THR A 76 5.70 13.79 2.15
CA THR A 76 5.88 12.90 1.00
C THR A 76 5.10 13.45 -0.18
N LYS A 77 5.81 13.88 -1.24
CA LYS A 77 5.24 14.21 -2.55
C LYS A 77 5.65 13.14 -3.57
N GLY A 78 4.70 12.66 -4.36
CA GLY A 78 4.85 11.58 -5.33
C GLY A 78 5.05 10.21 -4.69
N ILE A 79 5.93 9.39 -5.26
CA ILE A 79 6.25 8.03 -4.77
C ILE A 79 7.73 7.97 -4.41
N TRP A 80 8.04 7.56 -3.19
CA TRP A 80 9.39 7.40 -2.69
C TRP A 80 9.74 5.92 -2.60
N VAL A 81 10.99 5.59 -2.92
CA VAL A 81 11.49 4.22 -2.93
C VAL A 81 12.64 4.05 -1.95
N TRP A 82 12.63 2.92 -1.25
CA TRP A 82 13.77 2.47 -0.43
C TRP A 82 14.03 0.99 -0.67
N CYS A 83 15.25 0.67 -1.12
CA CYS A 83 15.67 -0.70 -1.40
C CYS A 83 16.60 -1.19 -0.29
N VAL A 84 16.22 -2.30 0.34
CA VAL A 84 17.00 -2.95 1.41
C VAL A 84 17.11 -4.45 1.15
N PRO A 85 18.11 -5.15 1.72
CA PRO A 85 18.14 -6.61 1.68
C PRO A 85 16.87 -7.20 2.29
N HIS A 86 16.29 -8.22 1.64
CA HIS A 86 15.07 -8.83 2.16
C HIS A 86 15.38 -9.61 3.46
N PRO A 87 14.67 -9.36 4.57
CA PRO A 87 15.04 -9.89 5.90
C PRO A 87 14.87 -11.41 6.04
N VAL A 88 13.95 -12.00 5.27
CA VAL A 88 13.66 -13.45 5.30
C VAL A 88 14.15 -14.22 4.07
N LYS A 89 14.16 -13.61 2.87
CA LYS A 89 14.48 -14.25 1.59
C LYS A 89 15.91 -13.87 1.18
N ALA A 90 16.86 -14.78 1.38
CA ALA A 90 18.23 -14.59 0.93
C ALA A 90 18.28 -14.28 -0.59
N ASP A 91 19.24 -13.46 -1.01
CA ASP A 91 19.46 -13.06 -2.41
C ASP A 91 18.26 -12.35 -3.08
N HIS A 92 17.37 -11.76 -2.29
CA HIS A 92 16.27 -10.91 -2.77
C HIS A 92 16.40 -9.50 -2.20
N THR A 93 15.90 -8.54 -2.96
CA THR A 93 15.80 -7.14 -2.52
C THR A 93 14.34 -6.83 -2.15
N LEU A 94 14.13 -6.24 -0.98
CA LEU A 94 12.86 -5.66 -0.57
C LEU A 94 12.81 -4.21 -1.06
N VAL A 95 11.84 -3.88 -1.90
CA VAL A 95 11.60 -2.54 -2.42
C VAL A 95 10.37 -1.98 -1.74
N LEU A 96 10.55 -0.91 -0.98
CA LEU A 96 9.52 -0.23 -0.23
C LEU A 96 9.08 1.02 -0.98
N LEU A 97 7.81 1.11 -1.33
CA LEU A 97 7.21 2.28 -1.98
C LEU A 97 6.29 3.00 -1.01
N ASP A 98 6.74 4.13 -0.47
CA ASP A 98 5.92 5.02 0.35
C ASP A 98 5.33 6.11 -0.54
N THR A 99 4.00 6.24 -0.56
CA THR A 99 3.35 7.23 -1.40
C THR A 99 2.95 8.47 -0.63
N GLU A 100 2.81 9.55 -1.38
CA GLU A 100 2.07 10.73 -0.99
C GLU A 100 0.69 10.36 -0.39
N GLY A 101 0.25 11.18 0.56
CA GLY A 101 -1.07 11.05 1.14
C GLY A 101 -2.16 11.59 0.24
N LEU A 102 -3.14 10.73 -0.05
CA LEU A 102 -4.32 11.08 -0.84
C LEU A 102 -5.18 12.13 -0.13
N GLY A 103 -5.88 12.96 -0.90
CA GLY A 103 -6.88 13.91 -0.41
C GLY A 103 -6.29 15.12 0.33
N ASP A 104 -5.06 15.51 -0.01
CA ASP A 104 -4.42 16.69 0.56
C ASP A 104 -5.07 17.99 0.02
N VAL A 105 -5.74 18.71 0.92
CA VAL A 105 -6.56 19.90 0.61
C VAL A 105 -5.73 21.02 -0.02
N GLU A 106 -4.41 21.07 0.22
CA GLU A 106 -3.52 22.07 -0.40
C GLU A 106 -3.29 21.85 -1.90
N LYS A 107 -3.65 20.68 -2.46
CA LYS A 107 -3.32 20.31 -3.85
C LYS A 107 -4.45 20.51 -4.84
N GLY A 108 -5.69 20.20 -4.46
CA GLY A 108 -6.87 20.31 -5.32
C GLY A 108 -6.87 19.44 -6.59
N ASP A 109 -5.85 18.61 -6.85
CA ASP A 109 -5.75 17.76 -8.05
C ASP A 109 -5.91 16.27 -7.71
N THR A 110 -7.15 15.79 -7.82
CA THR A 110 -7.51 14.39 -7.58
C THR A 110 -6.96 13.44 -8.64
N LYS A 111 -6.52 13.91 -9.81
CA LYS A 111 -6.02 13.02 -10.88
C LYS A 111 -4.66 12.42 -10.55
N ASN A 112 -3.76 13.21 -9.95
CA ASN A 112 -2.44 12.70 -9.55
C ASN A 112 -2.57 11.67 -8.41
N ASP A 113 -3.53 11.86 -7.50
CA ASP A 113 -3.89 10.87 -6.48
C ASP A 113 -4.31 9.54 -7.13
N CYS A 114 -5.10 9.57 -8.22
CA CYS A 114 -5.50 8.37 -8.95
C CYS A 114 -4.32 7.64 -9.58
N TRP A 115 -3.41 8.38 -10.21
CA TRP A 115 -2.22 7.79 -10.82
C TRP A 115 -1.26 7.21 -9.78
N ILE A 116 -1.04 7.91 -8.66
CA ILE A 116 -0.20 7.41 -7.56
C ILE A 116 -0.79 6.10 -7.02
N PHE A 117 -2.11 6.06 -6.83
CA PHE A 117 -2.82 4.87 -6.38
C PHE A 117 -2.66 3.70 -7.38
N ALA A 118 -2.91 3.95 -8.67
CA ALA A 118 -2.77 2.94 -9.71
C ALA A 118 -1.32 2.42 -9.84
N LEU A 119 -0.33 3.31 -9.81
CA LEU A 119 1.08 2.95 -9.88
C LEU A 119 1.51 2.10 -8.68
N ALA A 120 1.05 2.43 -7.47
CA ALA A 120 1.35 1.62 -6.28
C ALA A 120 0.84 0.18 -6.41
N ILE A 121 -0.36 -0.02 -6.95
CA ILE A 121 -0.93 -1.35 -7.19
C ILE A 121 -0.16 -2.10 -8.29
N LEU A 122 0.10 -1.43 -9.42
CA LEU A 122 0.77 -2.05 -10.57
C LEU A 122 2.24 -2.42 -10.27
N LEU A 123 2.95 -1.60 -9.50
CA LEU A 123 4.33 -1.85 -9.11
C LEU A 123 4.45 -2.85 -7.94
N GLY A 124 3.47 -2.85 -7.03
CA GLY A 124 3.46 -3.68 -5.84
C GLY A 124 3.39 -5.19 -6.10
N SER A 125 4.05 -5.97 -5.25
CA SER A 125 3.81 -7.40 -5.02
C SER A 125 2.85 -7.61 -3.85
N SER A 126 2.92 -6.71 -2.87
CA SER A 126 1.92 -6.50 -1.84
C SER A 126 1.52 -5.03 -1.81
N PHE A 127 0.23 -4.79 -1.70
CA PHE A 127 -0.38 -3.48 -1.63
C PHE A 127 -1.02 -3.30 -0.26
N VAL A 128 -0.52 -2.33 0.49
CA VAL A 128 -0.99 -1.98 1.82
C VAL A 128 -1.86 -0.74 1.72
N TYR A 129 -3.16 -0.89 1.98
CA TYR A 129 -4.04 0.26 2.15
C TYR A 129 -4.13 0.65 3.62
N ASN A 130 -3.72 1.87 3.95
CA ASN A 130 -3.60 2.36 5.32
C ASN A 130 -4.62 3.46 5.60
N SER A 131 -5.54 3.20 6.53
CA SER A 131 -6.61 4.13 6.94
C SER A 131 -6.62 4.30 8.46
N ARG A 132 -7.28 5.33 8.99
CA ARG A 132 -7.51 5.51 10.44
C ARG A 132 -8.95 5.17 10.81
N GLY A 133 -9.20 4.82 12.06
CA GLY A 133 -10.54 4.54 12.58
C GLY A 133 -11.05 3.17 12.12
N THR A 134 -12.13 3.18 11.34
CA THR A 134 -12.90 1.97 11.00
C THR A 134 -13.14 1.88 9.50
N ILE A 135 -13.33 0.67 8.98
CA ILE A 135 -13.58 0.41 7.57
C ILE A 135 -14.96 0.96 7.13
N ASP A 136 -15.92 1.15 8.02
CA ASP A 136 -17.20 1.76 7.67
C ASP A 136 -17.10 3.28 7.46
N ASN A 137 -16.54 4.03 8.42
CA ASN A 137 -16.45 5.49 8.38
C ASN A 137 -15.43 6.02 7.37
N GLN A 138 -14.40 5.23 7.02
CA GLN A 138 -13.34 5.62 6.08
C GLN A 138 -13.28 4.72 4.84
N GLY A 139 -13.92 3.54 4.86
CA GLY A 139 -14.18 2.80 3.64
C GLY A 139 -15.14 3.55 2.75
N GLU A 140 -16.00 4.46 3.22
CA GLU A 140 -16.67 5.37 2.29
C GLU A 140 -15.68 6.29 1.55
N HIS A 141 -14.52 6.63 2.13
CA HIS A 141 -13.46 7.34 1.39
C HIS A 141 -12.71 6.45 0.39
N PHE A 142 -12.30 5.24 0.80
CA PHE A 142 -11.60 4.31 -0.10
C PHE A 142 -12.50 3.68 -1.18
N LEU A 143 -13.73 3.36 -0.80
CA LEU A 143 -14.71 2.63 -1.59
C LEU A 143 -15.62 3.59 -2.35
N ASN A 144 -16.03 4.72 -1.77
CA ASN A 144 -17.02 5.61 -2.42
C ASN A 144 -16.46 6.97 -2.83
N THR A 145 -15.33 7.45 -2.28
CA THR A 145 -14.84 8.79 -2.59
C THR A 145 -13.80 8.70 -3.70
N ASP A 146 -14.13 9.34 -4.81
CA ASP A 146 -13.32 9.57 -6.02
C ASP A 146 -12.98 8.36 -6.88
N GLY A 147 -13.69 7.23 -6.71
CA GLY A 147 -13.66 6.20 -7.73
C GLY A 147 -12.29 5.59 -8.01
N TYR A 148 -11.30 5.68 -7.11
CA TYR A 148 -9.94 5.19 -7.37
C TYR A 148 -9.89 3.73 -7.83
N VAL A 149 -10.73 2.88 -7.23
CA VAL A 149 -10.82 1.45 -7.57
C VAL A 149 -11.61 1.23 -8.89
N THR A 150 -12.63 2.04 -9.15
CA THR A 150 -13.41 1.99 -10.41
C THR A 150 -12.63 2.59 -11.58
N GLU A 151 -11.90 3.66 -11.35
CA GLU A 151 -10.98 4.29 -12.30
C GLU A 151 -9.76 3.40 -12.51
N LEU A 152 -9.31 2.63 -11.51
CA LEU A 152 -8.36 1.54 -11.74
C LEU A 152 -8.89 0.53 -12.75
N THR A 153 -10.19 0.21 -12.66
CA THR A 153 -10.86 -0.69 -13.61
C THR A 153 -10.83 -0.09 -15.02
N ASP A 154 -11.11 1.20 -15.15
CA ASP A 154 -11.08 1.89 -16.44
C ASP A 154 -9.65 2.05 -16.99
N LEU A 155 -8.68 2.42 -16.15
CA LEU A 155 -7.27 2.56 -16.51
C LEU A 155 -6.64 1.23 -16.96
N ILE A 156 -7.07 0.11 -16.36
CA ILE A 156 -6.62 -1.23 -16.76
C ILE A 156 -7.35 -1.67 -18.04
N LYS A 157 -8.66 -1.46 -18.15
CA LYS A 157 -9.46 -1.81 -19.36
C LYS A 157 -9.06 -1.02 -20.61
N VAL A 158 -8.69 0.26 -20.47
CA VAL A 158 -8.26 1.08 -21.61
C VAL A 158 -6.97 0.56 -22.24
N LYS A 159 -6.08 -0.07 -21.46
CA LYS A 159 -4.87 -0.71 -22.00
C LYS A 159 -5.15 -2.06 -22.66
N SER A 160 -6.15 -2.81 -22.20
CA SER A 160 -6.53 -4.09 -22.83
C SER A 160 -7.27 -3.92 -24.16
N GLN A 161 -7.77 -2.73 -24.51
CA GLN A 161 -8.30 -2.47 -25.86
C GLN A 161 -7.22 -2.13 -26.89
N ALA A 162 -6.01 -1.74 -26.44
CA ALA A 162 -4.87 -1.52 -27.33
C ALA A 162 -4.19 -2.86 -27.73
N ASP A 163 -4.31 -3.88 -26.88
CA ASP A 163 -3.90 -5.25 -27.15
C ASP A 163 -5.15 -6.09 -27.47
N ASN A 164 -5.47 -6.26 -28.75
CA ASN A 164 -6.60 -7.06 -29.22
C ASN A 164 -6.60 -8.47 -28.62
N GLU A 165 -7.37 -8.76 -27.57
CA GLU A 165 -7.79 -10.12 -27.18
C GLU A 165 -8.92 -10.08 -26.12
N GLU A 166 -10.12 -10.46 -26.53
CA GLU A 166 -11.36 -10.48 -25.73
C GLU A 166 -11.43 -11.62 -24.67
N GLU A 167 -10.31 -12.24 -24.30
CA GLU A 167 -10.25 -13.35 -23.33
C GLU A 167 -9.47 -13.04 -22.01
N ASP A 168 -8.92 -11.83 -21.84
CA ASP A 168 -7.85 -11.57 -20.87
C ASP A 168 -8.29 -11.17 -19.44
N ASP A 169 -9.57 -10.93 -19.16
CA ASP A 169 -10.05 -10.44 -17.84
C ASP A 169 -9.68 -11.38 -16.66
N ILE A 170 -9.61 -12.69 -16.91
CA ILE A 170 -9.29 -13.71 -15.90
C ILE A 170 -7.77 -13.83 -15.67
N HIS A 171 -6.96 -13.45 -16.67
CA HIS A 171 -5.50 -13.49 -16.58
C HIS A 171 -4.91 -12.31 -15.79
N TYR A 172 -5.59 -11.16 -15.74
CA TYR A 172 -5.13 -9.98 -15.00
C TYR A 172 -5.09 -10.20 -13.48
N VAL A 173 -6.04 -10.94 -12.92
CA VAL A 173 -6.12 -11.24 -11.47
C VAL A 173 -4.83 -11.91 -10.95
N ARG A 174 -4.08 -12.61 -11.81
CA ARG A 174 -2.81 -13.26 -11.44
C ARG A 174 -1.65 -12.29 -11.21
N PHE A 175 -1.77 -11.02 -11.59
CA PHE A 175 -0.71 -10.02 -11.47
C PHE A 175 -1.00 -8.94 -10.43
N PHE A 176 -2.20 -8.96 -9.85
CA PHE A 176 -2.52 -8.07 -8.74
C PHE A 176 -1.78 -8.48 -7.48
N PRO A 177 -1.33 -7.50 -6.69
CA PRO A 177 -0.59 -7.77 -5.46
C PRO A 177 -1.49 -8.41 -4.40
N ASN A 178 -0.87 -9.01 -3.38
CA ASN A 178 -1.58 -9.34 -2.15
C ASN A 178 -2.10 -8.05 -1.51
N PHE A 179 -3.36 -8.04 -1.07
CA PHE A 179 -3.95 -6.86 -0.44
C PHE A 179 -3.89 -6.95 1.07
N VAL A 180 -3.42 -5.88 1.71
CA VAL A 180 -3.38 -5.74 3.17
C VAL A 180 -4.07 -4.45 3.56
N TRP A 181 -5.12 -4.52 4.38
CA TRP A 181 -5.74 -3.33 4.97
C TRP A 181 -5.16 -3.09 6.37
N ALA A 182 -4.41 -2.02 6.54
CA ALA A 182 -3.88 -1.55 7.81
C ALA A 182 -4.80 -0.48 8.41
N VAL A 183 -5.57 -0.85 9.43
CA VAL A 183 -6.55 0.02 10.09
C VAL A 183 -5.95 0.60 11.37
N ARG A 184 -5.63 1.88 11.36
CA ARG A 184 -4.89 2.61 12.40
C ARG A 184 -5.83 3.24 13.43
N ASP A 185 -5.35 3.42 14.65
CA ASP A 185 -6.11 3.97 15.77
C ASP A 185 -7.47 3.26 16.00
N PHE A 186 -7.48 1.94 15.84
CA PHE A 186 -8.65 1.11 16.03
C PHE A 186 -8.96 0.98 17.53
N THR A 187 -10.18 1.33 17.92
CA THR A 187 -10.63 1.36 19.32
C THR A 187 -11.86 0.51 19.59
N LEU A 188 -12.42 -0.16 18.58
CA LEU A 188 -13.60 -0.99 18.72
C LEU A 188 -13.26 -2.42 19.17
N GLU A 189 -14.24 -3.10 19.76
CA GLU A 189 -14.18 -4.55 19.94
C GLU A 189 -14.42 -5.23 18.59
N LEU A 190 -13.61 -6.26 18.26
CA LEU A 190 -13.81 -7.08 17.06
C LEU A 190 -14.98 -8.06 17.29
N LYS A 191 -16.20 -7.52 17.30
CA LYS A 191 -17.43 -8.29 17.44
C LYS A 191 -18.42 -7.96 16.35
N ILE A 192 -19.02 -9.00 15.79
CA ILE A 192 -20.13 -8.90 14.83
C ILE A 192 -21.30 -9.68 15.41
N GLU A 193 -22.45 -9.01 15.57
CA GLU A 193 -23.66 -9.59 16.17
C GLU A 193 -23.39 -10.23 17.55
N GLY A 194 -22.51 -9.59 18.34
CA GLY A 194 -22.13 -10.04 19.68
C GLY A 194 -21.13 -11.21 19.73
N LYS A 195 -20.68 -11.73 18.58
CA LYS A 195 -19.68 -12.79 18.49
C LYS A 195 -18.30 -12.22 18.20
N ASP A 196 -17.28 -12.74 18.87
CA ASP A 196 -15.89 -12.40 18.57
C ASP A 196 -15.51 -12.84 17.16
N VAL A 197 -14.83 -11.96 16.44
CA VAL A 197 -14.35 -12.22 15.08
C VAL A 197 -12.87 -11.86 14.96
N THR A 198 -12.22 -12.49 13.99
CA THR A 198 -10.86 -12.15 13.59
C THR A 198 -10.82 -10.82 12.81
N GLN A 199 -9.62 -10.25 12.68
CA GLN A 199 -9.40 -9.04 11.88
C GLN A 199 -9.75 -9.28 10.39
N ASP A 200 -9.50 -10.49 9.89
CA ASP A 200 -9.82 -10.86 8.51
C ASP A 200 -11.33 -11.02 8.31
N GLU A 201 -12.04 -11.62 9.27
CA GLU A 201 -13.52 -11.68 9.25
C GLU A 201 -14.14 -10.28 9.33
N TYR A 202 -13.54 -9.37 10.11
CA TYR A 202 -13.95 -7.96 10.11
C TYR A 202 -13.83 -7.32 8.72
N LEU A 203 -12.73 -7.55 8.01
CA LEU A 203 -12.54 -7.08 6.63
C LEU A 203 -13.55 -7.70 5.66
N GLU A 204 -13.73 -9.02 5.69
CA GLU A 204 -14.68 -9.70 4.80
C GLU A 204 -16.13 -9.28 5.04
N ASN A 205 -16.50 -9.01 6.30
CA ASN A 205 -17.78 -8.42 6.63
C ASN A 205 -17.94 -7.00 6.05
N ALA A 206 -16.90 -6.17 6.14
CA ALA A 206 -16.93 -4.82 5.57
C ALA A 206 -17.02 -4.82 4.03
N LEU A 207 -16.49 -5.86 3.38
CA LEU A 207 -16.57 -6.13 1.94
C LEU A 207 -17.81 -6.95 1.53
N SER A 208 -18.76 -7.17 2.44
CA SER A 208 -20.00 -7.87 2.13
C SER A 208 -20.85 -7.07 1.14
N LEU A 209 -21.50 -7.78 0.22
CA LEU A 209 -22.37 -7.18 -0.78
C LEU A 209 -23.81 -7.13 -0.26
N ARG A 210 -24.49 -6.01 -0.53
CA ARG A 210 -25.91 -5.86 -0.25
C ARG A 210 -26.74 -6.54 -1.33
N LYS A 211 -27.77 -7.27 -0.91
CA LYS A 211 -28.79 -7.83 -1.81
C LYS A 211 -29.75 -6.73 -2.25
N GLY A 212 -30.29 -6.87 -3.46
CA GLY A 212 -31.29 -5.97 -4.01
C GLY A 212 -30.86 -5.38 -5.35
N THR A 213 -31.74 -4.58 -5.93
CA THR A 213 -31.53 -3.89 -7.21
C THR A 213 -31.70 -2.38 -7.00
N GLY A 214 -31.03 -1.58 -7.85
CA GLY A 214 -31.12 -0.12 -7.83
C GLY A 214 -29.79 0.58 -7.56
N LYS A 215 -29.76 1.89 -7.88
CA LYS A 215 -28.53 2.69 -7.90
C LYS A 215 -27.77 2.67 -6.57
N LYS A 216 -28.45 2.89 -5.44
CA LYS A 216 -27.81 2.88 -4.10
C LYS A 216 -27.13 1.55 -3.75
N VAL A 217 -27.71 0.43 -4.20
CA VAL A 217 -27.14 -0.90 -3.97
C VAL A 217 -25.94 -1.11 -4.89
N SER A 218 -26.06 -0.69 -6.15
CA SER A 218 -24.95 -0.73 -7.12
C SER A 218 -23.76 0.11 -6.65
N ASP A 219 -23.99 1.37 -6.26
CA ASP A 219 -22.95 2.29 -5.80
C ASP A 219 -22.22 1.74 -4.56
N TYR A 220 -22.94 1.07 -3.65
CA TYR A 220 -22.34 0.40 -2.49
C TYR A 220 -21.55 -0.86 -2.87
N ASN A 221 -22.07 -1.67 -3.79
CA ASN A 221 -21.51 -2.98 -4.13
C ASN A 221 -20.32 -2.88 -5.07
N LEU A 222 -20.32 -1.95 -6.04
CA LEU A 222 -19.31 -1.85 -7.08
C LEU A 222 -17.86 -1.80 -6.55
N PRO A 223 -17.48 -0.87 -5.65
CA PRO A 223 -16.11 -0.84 -5.13
C PRO A 223 -15.72 -2.08 -4.34
N ARG A 224 -16.68 -2.69 -3.61
CA ARG A 224 -16.47 -3.94 -2.87
C ARG A 224 -16.24 -5.11 -3.81
N GLN A 225 -17.01 -5.18 -4.91
CA GLN A 225 -16.82 -6.18 -5.95
C GLN A 225 -15.44 -6.03 -6.60
N CYS A 226 -15.04 -4.81 -6.96
CA CYS A 226 -13.72 -4.57 -7.53
C CYS A 226 -12.60 -5.05 -6.61
N ILE A 227 -12.62 -4.71 -5.32
CA ILE A 227 -11.59 -5.20 -4.37
C ILE A 227 -11.58 -6.72 -4.30
N ARG A 228 -12.75 -7.35 -4.19
CA ARG A 228 -12.85 -8.83 -4.10
C ARG A 228 -12.35 -9.53 -5.36
N ASN A 229 -12.58 -8.93 -6.53
CA ASN A 229 -12.18 -9.48 -7.82
C ASN A 229 -10.69 -9.25 -8.11
N PHE A 230 -10.18 -8.04 -7.85
CA PHE A 230 -8.79 -7.69 -8.12
C PHE A 230 -7.82 -8.30 -7.12
N PHE A 231 -8.22 -8.41 -5.85
CA PHE A 231 -7.36 -8.89 -4.79
C PHE A 231 -7.92 -10.17 -4.19
N PRO A 232 -7.66 -11.35 -4.76
CA PRO A 232 -8.21 -12.60 -4.25
C PRO A 232 -7.71 -12.94 -2.84
N THR A 233 -6.45 -12.59 -2.55
CA THR A 233 -5.84 -12.72 -1.23
C THR A 233 -5.89 -11.38 -0.50
N ARG A 234 -6.58 -11.36 0.65
CA ARG A 234 -6.78 -10.15 1.45
C ARG A 234 -6.45 -10.45 2.91
N LYS A 235 -5.79 -9.50 3.56
CA LYS A 235 -5.42 -9.58 4.98
C LYS A 235 -5.78 -8.27 5.67
N CYS A 236 -6.18 -8.35 6.93
CA CYS A 236 -6.46 -7.18 7.75
C CYS A 236 -5.51 -7.14 8.95
N PHE A 237 -5.03 -5.94 9.26
CA PHE A 237 -4.34 -5.63 10.51
C PHE A 237 -4.98 -4.42 11.16
N VAL A 238 -5.41 -4.55 12.42
CA VAL A 238 -5.87 -3.42 13.24
C VAL A 238 -4.78 -3.00 14.22
N PHE A 239 -4.59 -1.70 14.35
CA PHE A 239 -3.58 -1.10 15.21
C PHE A 239 -4.27 -0.16 16.18
N VAL A 240 -4.13 -0.41 17.48
CA VAL A 240 -4.52 0.55 18.51
C VAL A 240 -3.66 1.82 18.44
N PRO A 241 -4.08 2.95 19.04
CA PRO A 241 -3.23 4.13 19.11
C PRO A 241 -1.85 3.80 19.70
N PRO A 242 -0.75 4.24 19.07
CA PRO A 242 0.59 3.77 19.42
C PRO A 242 1.09 4.32 20.75
N THR A 243 0.65 5.53 21.12
CA THR A 243 0.99 6.19 22.39
C THR A 243 -0.05 7.29 22.67
N ALA A 244 0.10 8.01 23.79
CA ALA A 244 -0.77 9.13 24.13
C ALA A 244 -0.68 10.27 23.09
N PRO A 245 -1.78 11.01 22.80
CA PRO A 245 -1.80 12.06 21.77
C PRO A 245 -0.67 13.09 21.89
N GLU A 246 -0.32 13.49 23.12
CA GLU A 246 0.73 14.47 23.42
C GLU A 246 2.12 14.04 22.91
N LYS A 247 2.38 12.73 22.86
CA LYS A 247 3.66 12.15 22.45
C LYS A 247 3.72 11.84 20.94
N MET A 248 2.59 11.88 20.23
CA MET A 248 2.50 11.51 18.81
C MET A 248 3.42 12.32 17.90
N LYS A 249 3.67 13.59 18.23
CA LYS A 249 4.55 14.48 17.45
C LYS A 249 6.00 13.98 17.39
N ASN A 250 6.42 13.22 18.40
CA ASN A 250 7.78 12.71 18.54
C ASN A 250 7.85 11.19 18.34
N MET A 251 6.81 10.58 17.76
CA MET A 251 6.68 9.12 17.64
C MET A 251 7.89 8.45 16.98
N GLU A 252 8.59 9.13 16.07
CA GLU A 252 9.84 8.66 15.45
C GLU A 252 10.95 8.38 16.46
N PHE A 253 11.04 9.22 17.49
CA PHE A 253 12.12 9.23 18.46
C PHE A 253 11.77 8.48 19.75
N LEU A 254 10.52 8.04 19.90
CA LEU A 254 10.10 7.29 21.08
C LEU A 254 10.72 5.88 21.07
N PRO A 255 11.30 5.43 22.18
CA PRO A 255 11.70 4.04 22.32
C PRO A 255 10.46 3.13 22.33
N GLU A 256 10.61 1.87 21.88
CA GLU A 256 9.47 0.92 21.84
C GLU A 256 8.84 0.69 23.22
N THR A 257 9.59 0.88 24.31
CA THR A 257 9.11 0.79 25.69
C THR A 257 8.08 1.88 26.05
N GLU A 258 8.02 2.97 25.31
CA GLU A 258 7.02 4.04 25.47
C GLU A 258 5.81 3.90 24.55
N LEU A 259 5.79 2.86 23.71
CA LEU A 259 4.66 2.53 22.86
C LEU A 259 3.73 1.53 23.54
N CYS A 260 2.47 1.55 23.15
CA CYS A 260 1.48 0.55 23.57
C CYS A 260 1.98 -0.86 23.17
N PRO A 261 2.09 -1.81 24.11
CA PRO A 261 2.56 -3.17 23.81
C PRO A 261 1.72 -3.86 22.74
N THR A 262 0.40 -3.68 22.76
CA THR A 262 -0.52 -4.22 21.75
C THR A 262 -0.24 -3.63 20.35
N PHE A 263 0.08 -2.33 20.27
CA PHE A 263 0.48 -1.70 19.00
C PHE A 263 1.80 -2.27 18.49
N VAL A 264 2.79 -2.42 19.38
CA VAL A 264 4.08 -3.01 19.02
C VAL A 264 3.86 -4.43 18.50
N GLN A 265 3.11 -5.26 19.21
CA GLN A 265 2.80 -6.63 18.79
C GLN A 265 2.12 -6.68 17.42
N ALA A 266 1.07 -5.88 17.20
CA ALA A 266 0.37 -5.81 15.91
C ALA A 266 1.32 -5.38 14.78
N THR A 267 2.25 -4.46 15.05
CA THR A 267 3.30 -4.05 14.11
C THR A 267 4.22 -5.22 13.76
N ARG A 268 4.58 -6.07 14.75
CA ARG A 268 5.40 -7.26 14.51
C ARG A 268 4.72 -8.31 13.66
N GLU A 269 3.45 -8.57 13.96
CA GLU A 269 2.63 -9.50 13.18
C GLU A 269 2.47 -9.01 11.74
N PHE A 270 2.24 -7.71 11.55
CA PHE A 270 2.13 -7.08 10.23
C PHE A 270 3.41 -7.26 9.38
N TYR A 271 4.59 -6.85 9.87
CA TYR A 271 5.79 -6.97 9.04
C TYR A 271 6.19 -8.42 8.82
N HIS A 272 5.96 -9.31 9.79
CA HIS A 272 6.27 -10.73 9.63
C HIS A 272 5.41 -11.36 8.52
N TYR A 273 4.12 -11.05 8.52
CA TYR A 273 3.21 -11.44 7.45
C TYR A 273 3.68 -10.90 6.10
N VAL A 274 4.00 -9.61 6.01
CA VAL A 274 4.47 -8.99 4.77
C VAL A 274 5.75 -9.66 4.25
N PHE A 275 6.74 -9.94 5.10
CA PHE A 275 7.99 -10.59 4.67
C PHE A 275 7.79 -12.03 4.19
N GLN A 276 6.84 -12.76 4.77
CA GLN A 276 6.57 -14.14 4.39
C GLN A 276 5.69 -14.25 3.16
N GLN A 277 4.60 -13.48 3.13
CA GLN A 277 3.53 -13.64 2.15
C GLN A 277 3.73 -12.78 0.89
N SER A 278 4.57 -11.75 0.92
CA SER A 278 4.83 -10.94 -0.27
C SER A 278 5.70 -11.70 -1.26
N ASP A 279 5.15 -12.04 -2.42
CA ASP A 279 5.87 -12.76 -3.46
C ASP A 279 6.87 -11.88 -4.21
N VAL A 280 7.79 -12.53 -4.93
CA VAL A 280 8.64 -11.84 -5.90
C VAL A 280 7.75 -11.24 -6.99
N LYS A 281 7.97 -9.97 -7.34
CA LYS A 281 7.21 -9.31 -8.40
C LYS A 281 7.43 -10.03 -9.72
N LYS A 282 6.35 -10.24 -10.47
CA LYS A 282 6.36 -10.89 -11.78
C LYS A 282 5.62 -10.06 -12.81
N LEU A 283 6.08 -10.12 -14.06
CA LEU A 283 5.38 -9.60 -15.24
C LEU A 283 4.54 -10.69 -15.91
N LYS A 284 3.80 -10.34 -16.98
CA LYS A 284 3.08 -11.29 -17.83
C LYS A 284 4.03 -12.43 -18.26
N GLY A 285 3.54 -13.67 -18.21
CA GLY A 285 4.35 -14.87 -18.43
C GLY A 285 5.19 -15.35 -17.23
N GLY A 286 5.09 -14.71 -16.05
CA GLY A 286 5.73 -15.19 -14.82
C GLY A 286 7.20 -14.80 -14.65
N HIS A 287 7.71 -13.92 -15.53
CA HIS A 287 9.07 -13.41 -15.47
C HIS A 287 9.31 -12.63 -14.18
N LYS A 288 10.32 -13.03 -13.40
CA LYS A 288 10.71 -12.35 -12.17
C LYS A 288 11.26 -10.97 -12.51
N VAL A 289 10.79 -9.95 -11.79
CA VAL A 289 11.29 -8.58 -11.91
C VAL A 289 12.54 -8.42 -11.07
N THR A 290 13.56 -7.82 -11.65
CA THR A 290 14.72 -7.20 -11.00
C THR A 290 14.65 -5.68 -11.18
N GLY A 291 15.57 -4.91 -10.58
CA GLY A 291 15.57 -3.46 -10.77
C GLY A 291 15.97 -2.99 -12.18
N ARG A 292 16.56 -3.86 -13.01
CA ARG A 292 16.85 -3.59 -14.44
C ARG A 292 15.71 -3.85 -15.39
N SER A 293 14.65 -4.52 -14.95
CA SER A 293 13.62 -5.04 -15.86
C SER A 293 13.09 -3.92 -16.73
N LYS A 294 13.51 -3.88 -18.01
CA LYS A 294 12.91 -2.98 -18.98
C LYS A 294 11.54 -3.54 -19.31
N PRO A 295 10.49 -2.70 -19.38
CA PRO A 295 9.30 -3.10 -20.13
C PRO A 295 9.79 -3.46 -21.55
N GLN A 296 9.49 -4.68 -21.99
CA GLN A 296 9.65 -5.04 -23.41
C GLN A 296 8.62 -4.27 -24.23
#